data_AF-A0A3D0SKZ6-F1
#
_entry.id   AF-A0A3D0SKZ6-F1
#
_cell.length_a   1.000
_cell.length_b   1.000
_cell.length_c   1.000
_cell.angle_alpha   90.00
_cell.angle_beta   90.00
_cell.angle_gamma   90.00
#
_symmetry.space_group_name_H-M   'P 1'
#
loop_
_entity.id
_entity.type
_entity.pdbx_description
1 polymer ?
#
loop_
_entity_poly.entity_id
_entity_poly.type
_entity_poly.pdbx_seq_one_letter_code
_entity_poly.pdbx_strand_id
1 'polypeptide(L)'
;MEITLTGITTTGTPHLGNYVGAILPAIEASRRKDVQSFYFLADYHALVKCQDPALVHRSRLEVAATWLALGLDVENVIFYAQTDIPEILELTW
;
A
#
# COMPACT_ATOMS: atom_id res chain seq x y z
N MET A 1 -14.70 1.47 17.24
CA MET A 1 -14.09 1.93 15.99
C MET A 1 -13.18 0.84 15.52
N GLU A 2 -13.46 0.27 14.36
CA GLU A 2 -12.67 -0.82 13.77
C GLU A 2 -11.44 -0.22 13.07
N ILE A 3 -10.28 -0.86 13.20
CA ILE A 3 -9.04 -0.45 12.53
C ILE A 3 -8.63 -1.59 11.59
N THR A 4 -8.35 -1.26 10.34
CA THR A 4 -7.84 -2.22 9.35
C THR A 4 -6.46 -1.81 8.87
N LEU A 5 -5.59 -2.78 8.60
CA LEU A 5 -4.25 -2.57 8.07
C LEU A 5 -4.04 -3.49 6.88
N THR A 6 -3.83 -2.90 5.70
CA THR A 6 -3.61 -3.62 4.43
C THR A 6 -2.19 -3.37 3.92
N GLY A 7 -1.41 -4.44 3.80
CA GLY A 7 -0.08 -4.41 3.19
C GLY A 7 -0.14 -4.60 1.68
N ILE A 8 0.42 -3.66 0.94
CA ILE A 8 0.47 -3.67 -0.52
C ILE A 8 1.90 -3.99 -0.94
N THR A 9 2.10 -5.16 -1.55
CA THR A 9 3.43 -5.57 -2.01
C THR A 9 3.83 -4.79 -3.27
N THR A 10 5.02 -4.18 -3.26
CA THR A 10 5.57 -3.42 -4.39
C THR A 10 6.43 -4.31 -5.28
N THR A 11 5.81 -5.26 -5.99
CA THR A 11 6.50 -6.11 -6.97
C THR A 11 5.89 -5.94 -8.36
N GLY A 12 6.53 -5.12 -9.18
CA GLY A 12 6.11 -4.85 -10.55
C GLY A 12 4.90 -3.92 -10.64
N THR A 13 4.33 -3.84 -11.84
CA THR A 13 3.20 -2.98 -12.17
C THR A 13 1.88 -3.72 -11.89
N PRO A 14 0.89 -3.10 -11.22
CA PRO A 14 -0.42 -3.72 -10.99
C PRO A 14 -1.11 -4.16 -12.29
N HIS A 15 -1.78 -5.31 -12.25
CA HIS A 15 -2.56 -5.86 -13.36
C HIS A 15 -4.06 -5.98 -13.00
N LEU A 16 -4.89 -6.35 -13.97
CA LEU A 16 -6.36 -6.42 -13.82
C LEU A 16 -6.80 -7.33 -12.66
N GLY A 17 -6.12 -8.45 -12.44
CA GLY A 17 -6.37 -9.32 -11.28
C GLY A 17 -6.17 -8.61 -9.93
N ASN A 18 -5.17 -7.72 -9.79
CA ASN A 18 -5.01 -6.92 -8.58
C ASN A 18 -6.14 -5.89 -8.44
N TYR A 19 -6.55 -5.30 -9.56
CA TYR A 19 -7.64 -4.33 -9.57
C TYR A 19 -8.93 -4.93 -9.02
N VAL A 20 -9.40 -6.03 -9.62
CA VAL A 20 -10.67 -6.66 -9.23
C VAL A 20 -10.56 -7.32 -7.86
N GLY A 21 -9.42 -7.95 -7.55
CA GLY A 21 -9.28 -8.76 -6.35
C GLY A 21 -8.97 -7.98 -5.07
N ALA A 22 -8.33 -6.80 -5.16
CA ALA A 22 -7.85 -6.07 -3.99
C ALA A 22 -8.09 -4.56 -4.07
N ILE A 23 -7.75 -3.91 -5.19
CA ILE A 23 -7.77 -2.44 -5.26
C ILE A 23 -9.21 -1.91 -5.25
N LEU A 24 -10.10 -2.49 -6.05
CA LEU A 24 -11.50 -2.06 -6.13
C LEU A 24 -12.24 -2.23 -4.79
N PRO A 25 -12.19 -3.40 -4.12
CA PRO A 25 -12.76 -3.54 -2.77
C PRO A 25 -12.16 -2.56 -1.75
N ALA A 26 -10.86 -2.28 -1.84
CA ALA A 26 -10.20 -1.34 -0.94
C ALA A 26 -10.64 0.12 -1.19
N ILE A 27 -10.86 0.53 -2.44
CA ILE A 27 -11.43 1.85 -2.76
C ILE A 27 -12.83 1.98 -2.19
N GLU A 28 -13.67 0.95 -2.33
CA GLU A 28 -15.02 0.96 -1.75
C GLU A 28 -14.96 1.05 -0.22
N ALA A 29 -14.08 0.26 0.40
CA ALA A 29 -13.87 0.29 1.84
C ALA A 29 -13.30 1.62 2.34
N SER A 30 -12.47 2.32 1.56
CA SER A 30 -11.85 3.60 1.93
C SER A 30 -12.85 4.71 2.23
N ARG A 31 -14.09 4.57 1.73
CA ARG A 31 -15.16 5.57 1.90
C ARG A 31 -16.00 5.33 3.17
N ARG A 32 -15.77 4.23 3.89
CA ARG A 32 -16.45 3.93 5.14
C ARG A 32 -15.91 4.81 6.26
N LYS A 33 -16.78 5.68 6.80
CA LYS A 33 -16.42 6.61 7.89
C LYS A 33 -16.39 5.99 9.28
N ASP A 34 -16.87 4.76 9.42
CA ASP A 34 -16.94 4.02 10.67
C ASP A 34 -15.71 3.12 10.91
N VAL A 35 -14.80 3.05 9.93
CA VAL A 35 -13.57 2.26 9.96
C VAL A 35 -12.38 3.16 9.67
N GLN A 36 -11.31 3.03 10.46
CA GLN A 36 -10.04 3.68 10.15
C GLN A 36 -9.15 2.70 9.37
N SER A 37 -8.93 2.99 8.10
CA SER A 37 -8.18 2.11 7.21
C SER A 37 -6.76 2.64 6.99
N PHE A 38 -5.80 1.73 7.12
CA PHE A 38 -4.39 1.96 6.83
C PHE A 38 -3.99 1.10 5.63
N TYR A 39 -3.39 1.74 4.63
CA TYR A 39 -2.82 1.09 3.45
C TYR A 39 -1.34 1.44 3.40
N PHE A 40 -0.48 0.44 3.38
CA PHE A 40 0.96 0.69 3.34
C PHE A 40 1.66 -0.04 2.20
N LEU A 41 2.60 0.65 1.56
CA LEU A 41 3.49 0.07 0.56
C LEU A 41 4.60 -0.69 1.29
N ALA A 42 4.59 -2.01 1.21
CA ALA A 42 5.50 -2.90 1.92
C ALA A 42 6.86 -3.02 1.22
N ASP A 43 7.57 -1.90 1.05
CA ASP A 43 8.81 -1.81 0.28
C ASP A 43 10.03 -2.46 0.97
N TYR A 44 10.08 -2.53 2.30
CA TYR A 44 11.08 -3.38 2.99
C TYR A 44 10.86 -4.88 2.71
N HIS A 45 9.61 -5.34 2.67
CA HIS A 45 9.30 -6.74 2.33
C HIS A 45 9.65 -7.08 0.88
N ALA A 46 9.56 -6.10 -0.02
CA ALA A 46 9.94 -6.27 -1.41
C ALA A 46 11.44 -6.54 -1.58
N LEU A 47 12.30 -5.95 -0.73
CA LEU A 47 13.76 -6.15 -0.76
C LEU A 47 14.17 -7.61 -0.49
N VAL A 48 13.36 -8.37 0.27
CA VAL A 48 13.61 -9.81 0.50
C VAL A 48 13.46 -10.61 -0.81
N LYS A 49 12.55 -10.19 -1.70
CA LYS A 49 12.23 -10.91 -2.94
C LYS A 49 12.94 -10.33 -4.17
N CYS A 50 13.21 -9.04 -4.18
CA CYS A 50 13.80 -8.30 -5.29
C CYS A 50 15.04 -7.56 -4.81
N GLN A 51 16.21 -7.95 -5.32
CA GLN A 51 17.50 -7.34 -4.95
C GLN A 51 17.87 -6.14 -5.84
N ASP A 52 17.01 -5.73 -6.78
CA ASP A 52 17.21 -4.52 -7.57
C ASP A 52 16.52 -3.32 -6.89
N PRO A 53 17.28 -2.43 -6.22
CA PRO A 53 16.70 -1.29 -5.50
C PRO A 53 16.02 -0.28 -6.42
N ALA A 54 16.50 -0.12 -7.66
CA ALA A 54 15.90 0.81 -8.61
C ALA A 54 14.51 0.30 -9.05
N LEU A 55 14.39 -1.01 -9.23
CA LEU A 55 13.11 -1.64 -9.55
C LEU A 55 12.10 -1.53 -8.39
N VAL A 56 12.54 -1.78 -7.15
CA VAL A 56 11.67 -1.63 -5.96
C VAL A 56 11.19 -0.19 -5.82
N HIS A 57 12.09 0.78 -5.96
CA HIS A 57 11.74 2.20 -5.90
C HIS A 57 10.73 2.59 -6.99
N ARG A 58 10.97 2.18 -8.24
CA ARG A 58 10.03 2.44 -9.34
C ARG A 58 8.68 1.79 -9.10
N SER A 59 8.66 0.52 -8.70
CA SER A 59 7.42 -0.23 -8.43
C SER A 59 6.61 0.41 -7.30
N ARG A 60 7.27 0.90 -6.24
CA ARG A 60 6.60 1.67 -5.16
C ARG A 60 5.82 2.85 -5.75
N LEU A 61 6.44 3.65 -6.61
CA LEU A 61 5.80 4.81 -7.21
C LEU A 61 4.67 4.43 -8.17
N GLU A 62 4.87 3.41 -9.01
CA GLU A 62 3.85 2.92 -9.95
C GLU A 62 2.61 2.38 -9.20
N VAL A 63 2.83 1.60 -8.14
CA VAL A 63 1.75 1.08 -7.30
C VAL A 63 1.04 2.24 -6.61
N ALA A 64 1.77 3.17 -5.99
CA ALA A 64 1.17 4.35 -5.34
C ALA A 64 0.29 5.15 -6.31
N ALA A 65 0.85 5.48 -7.48
CA ALA A 65 0.14 6.21 -8.52
C ALA A 65 -1.12 5.46 -9.00
N THR A 66 -1.06 4.13 -9.12
CA THR A 66 -2.20 3.30 -9.52
C THR A 66 -3.34 3.38 -8.51
N TRP A 67 -3.04 3.23 -7.22
CA TRP A 67 -4.05 3.31 -6.15
C TRP A 67 -4.71 4.69 -6.09
N LEU A 68 -3.91 5.76 -6.19
CA LEU A 68 -4.41 7.13 -6.22
C LEU A 68 -5.27 7.41 -7.46
N ALA A 69 -4.79 7.01 -8.64
CA ALA A 69 -5.48 7.23 -9.91
C ALA A 69 -6.83 6.50 -9.98
N LEU A 70 -6.95 5.34 -9.32
CA LEU A 70 -8.19 4.58 -9.26
C LEU A 70 -9.19 5.11 -8.21
N GLY A 71 -8.79 6.08 -7.38
CA GLY A 71 -9.68 6.84 -6.52
C GLY A 71 -9.73 6.37 -5.07
N LEU A 72 -8.60 5.90 -4.53
CA LEU A 72 -8.45 5.73 -3.08
C LEU A 72 -8.75 7.06 -2.37
N ASP A 73 -9.64 7.04 -1.38
CA ASP A 73 -10.06 8.23 -0.66
C ASP A 73 -9.06 8.61 0.45
N VAL A 74 -8.01 9.33 0.08
CA VAL A 74 -6.90 9.72 0.97
C VAL A 74 -7.30 10.70 2.09
N GLU A 75 -8.49 11.30 2.02
CA GLU A 75 -9.01 12.14 3.10
C GLU A 75 -9.58 11.30 4.25
N ASN A 76 -9.97 10.05 3.97
CA ASN A 76 -10.58 9.13 4.94
C ASN A 76 -9.64 8.00 5.38
N VAL A 77 -8.52 7.77 4.68
CA VAL A 77 -7.59 6.67 4.96
C VAL A 77 -6.16 7.16 5.14
N ILE A 78 -5.33 6.35 5.80
CA ILE A 78 -3.91 6.62 5.95
C ILE A 78 -3.15 5.79 4.93
N PHE A 79 -2.52 6.45 3.96
CA PHE A 79 -1.77 5.82 2.89
C PHE A 79 -0.30 6.24 2.94
N TYR A 80 0.62 5.28 3.13
CA TYR A 80 2.03 5.57 3.40
C TYR A 80 2.96 4.47 2.87
N ALA A 81 4.27 4.73 2.84
CA ALA A 81 5.26 3.69 2.58
C ALA A 81 5.90 3.19 3.87
N GLN A 82 6.23 1.90 3.92
CA GLN A 82 6.83 1.29 5.10
C GLN A 82 8.17 1.95 5.46
N THR A 83 8.99 2.27 4.46
CA THR A 83 10.28 2.96 4.65
C THR A 83 10.19 4.38 5.19
N ASP A 84 9.02 5.03 5.10
CA ASP A 84 8.85 6.40 5.59
C ASP A 84 8.61 6.45 7.12
N ILE A 85 8.40 5.29 7.77
CA ILE A 85 8.11 5.16 9.21
C ILE A 85 9.20 4.29 9.88
N PRO A 86 10.33 4.88 10.31
CA PRO A 86 11.47 4.13 10.86
C PRO A 86 11.13 3.34 12.14
N GLU A 87 10.14 3.78 12.91
CA GLU A 87 9.68 3.13 14.15
C GLU A 87 9.21 1.69 13.92
N ILE A 88 8.76 1.35 12.70
CA ILE A 88 8.39 -0.03 12.34
C ILE A 88 9.59 -0.97 12.49
N LEU A 89 10.78 -0.52 12.07
CA LEU A 89 11.99 -1.33 12.21
C LEU A 89 12.47 -1.39 13.66
N GLU A 90 12.38 -0.28 14.40
CA GLU A 90 12.75 -0.23 15.82
C GLU A 90 11.92 -1.18 16.67
N LEU A 91 10.60 -1.29 16.41
CA LEU A 91 9.70 -2.18 17.13
C LEU A 91 9.93 -3.68 16.80
N THR A 92 10.50 -3.98 15.62
CA THR A 92 10.70 -5.36 15.17
C THR A 92 11.88 -6.04 15.85
N TRP A 93 12.79 -5.26 16.45
CA TRP A 93 13.99 -5.73 17.15
C TRP A 93 13.69 -6.18 18.59
#